data_AF-A0AAD6MY02-F1
#
_entry.id   AF-A0AAD6MY02-F1
#
_cell.length_a   1.000
_cell.length_b   1.000
_cell.length_c   1.000
_cell.angle_alpha   90.00
_cell.angle_beta   90.00
_cell.angle_gamma   90.00
#
_symmetry.space_group_name_H-M   'P 1'
#
loop_
_entity.id
_entity.type
_entity.pdbx_description
1 polymer ?
#
loop_
_entity_poly.entity_id
_entity_poly.type
_entity_poly.pdbx_seq_one_letter_code
_entity_poly.pdbx_strand_id
1 'polypeptide(L)'
;MQTYQQANHATDRPVFKTILPKVTHQLEKPEDYDDWEKEVNSILGKWMMLTILDSKIPRSQPGNNGSKAWSTVSRSVGAWLRENVSKEISSGLDEEDGTPALAHEIWDNIRKQMKEYSPHKDLEIWKSYAEMTPNDYPETSTFVREVLMKAVALNEQKIHQSTYSILLKILDGLSAQNSDQKERILNTMEQNRGPEDITHDKLQEIANEIIKELLDKEIHAQTARLVERTMRLNILSSFT
;
A
#
# COMPACT_ATOMS: atom_id res chain seq x y z
N MET A 1 39.65 -10.62 -50.07
CA MET A 1 38.69 -9.86 -49.23
C MET A 1 37.30 -10.10 -49.78
N GLN A 2 36.47 -10.86 -49.07
CA GLN A 2 35.03 -10.91 -49.26
C GLN A 2 34.41 -11.11 -47.87
N THR A 3 33.66 -10.10 -47.44
CA THR A 3 32.89 -10.03 -46.19
C THR A 3 31.45 -10.45 -46.43
N TYR A 4 30.74 -10.71 -45.32
CA TYR A 4 29.32 -11.04 -45.15
C TYR A 4 28.99 -12.53 -45.39
N GLN A 5 28.28 -13.26 -44.52
CA GLN A 5 27.18 -12.84 -43.64
C GLN A 5 27.22 -13.58 -42.29
N GLN A 6 26.92 -12.85 -41.22
CA GLN A 6 26.54 -13.42 -39.93
C GLN A 6 25.22 -14.17 -40.09
N ALA A 7 25.22 -15.47 -39.84
CA ALA A 7 24.01 -16.25 -39.67
C ALA A 7 23.43 -15.90 -38.28
N ASN A 8 22.44 -15.01 -38.26
CA ASN A 8 21.52 -14.85 -37.14
C ASN A 8 20.76 -16.17 -36.97
N HIS A 9 21.24 -17.03 -36.06
CA HIS A 9 20.47 -18.14 -35.53
C HIS A 9 19.38 -17.60 -34.60
N ALA A 10 18.32 -17.02 -35.19
CA ALA A 10 17.02 -17.00 -34.54
C ALA A 10 16.59 -18.46 -34.41
N THR A 11 16.75 -18.99 -33.20
CA THR A 11 16.34 -20.35 -32.87
C THR A 11 14.83 -20.39 -32.92
N ASP A 12 14.27 -21.02 -33.95
CA ASP A 12 12.90 -21.53 -33.97
C ASP A 12 12.70 -22.42 -32.74
N ARG A 13 12.25 -21.82 -31.64
CA ARG A 13 11.83 -22.57 -30.46
C ARG A 13 10.41 -23.03 -30.71
N PRO A 14 10.09 -24.32 -30.56
CA PRO A 14 8.72 -24.79 -30.66
C PRO A 14 7.94 -24.18 -29.48
N VAL A 15 7.19 -23.13 -29.76
CA VAL A 15 6.24 -22.57 -28.80
C VAL A 15 5.15 -23.62 -28.64
N PHE A 16 5.13 -24.27 -27.47
CA PHE A 16 3.98 -25.06 -27.08
C PHE A 16 2.81 -24.08 -27.00
N LYS A 17 2.01 -24.01 -28.07
CA LYS A 17 0.85 -23.13 -28.18
C LYS A 17 -0.17 -23.68 -27.19
N THR A 18 -0.07 -23.22 -25.96
CA THR A 18 -0.95 -23.69 -24.89
C THR A 18 -2.32 -23.14 -25.25
N ILE A 19 -3.26 -24.00 -25.61
CA ILE A 19 -4.62 -23.63 -26.00
C ILE A 19 -5.41 -23.33 -24.72
N LEU A 20 -4.89 -22.42 -23.90
CA LEU A 20 -5.66 -21.88 -22.79
C LEU A 20 -6.73 -20.97 -23.40
N PRO A 21 -7.99 -21.07 -22.93
CA PRO A 21 -9.02 -20.13 -23.34
C PRO A 21 -8.59 -18.70 -22.96
N LYS A 22 -9.05 -17.72 -23.73
CA LYS A 22 -8.92 -16.32 -23.31
C LYS A 22 -9.77 -16.09 -22.06
N VAL A 23 -9.34 -15.17 -21.21
CA VAL A 23 -10.21 -14.63 -20.16
C VAL A 23 -11.35 -13.85 -20.81
N THR A 24 -12.46 -13.72 -20.10
CA THR A 24 -13.67 -13.07 -20.60
C THR A 24 -13.45 -11.58 -20.81
N HIS A 25 -12.74 -10.93 -19.89
CA HIS A 25 -12.35 -9.53 -19.97
C HIS A 25 -10.85 -9.39 -19.71
N GLN A 26 -10.14 -8.69 -20.60
CA GLN A 26 -8.73 -8.37 -20.36
C GLN A 26 -8.60 -7.48 -19.12
N LEU A 27 -7.52 -7.67 -18.36
CA LEU A 27 -7.20 -6.78 -17.26
C LEU A 27 -6.78 -5.43 -17.81
N GLU A 28 -7.60 -4.40 -17.60
CA GLU A 28 -7.30 -3.03 -18.02
C GLU A 28 -7.03 -2.11 -16.84
N LYS A 29 -7.75 -2.32 -15.73
CA LYS A 29 -7.70 -1.46 -14.54
C LYS A 29 -7.50 -2.27 -13.27
N PRO A 30 -6.99 -1.63 -12.20
CA PRO A 30 -6.81 -2.27 -10.89
C PRO A 30 -8.10 -2.80 -10.28
N GLU A 31 -9.24 -2.13 -10.54
CA GLU A 31 -10.56 -2.51 -10.03
C GLU A 31 -11.01 -3.88 -10.54
N ASP A 32 -10.58 -4.27 -11.74
CA ASP A 32 -10.95 -5.53 -12.38
C ASP A 32 -10.05 -6.70 -11.93
N TYR A 33 -9.00 -6.41 -11.14
CA TYR A 33 -7.95 -7.37 -10.82
C TYR A 33 -8.48 -8.62 -10.10
N ASP A 34 -9.34 -8.46 -9.10
CA ASP A 34 -9.80 -9.59 -8.29
C ASP A 34 -10.64 -10.58 -9.10
N ASP A 35 -11.49 -10.08 -10.00
CA ASP A 35 -12.33 -10.93 -10.84
C ASP A 35 -11.53 -11.56 -11.98
N TRP A 36 -10.58 -10.82 -12.55
CA TRP A 36 -9.59 -11.36 -13.49
C TRP A 36 -8.70 -12.43 -12.84
N GLU A 37 -8.21 -12.22 -11.62
CA GLU A 37 -7.35 -13.17 -10.88
C GLU A 37 -8.12 -14.48 -10.64
N LYS A 38 -9.39 -14.40 -10.22
CA LYS A 38 -10.27 -15.57 -10.05
C LYS A 38 -10.47 -16.33 -11.37
N GLU A 39 -10.69 -15.62 -12.47
CA GLU A 39 -10.87 -16.26 -13.78
C GLU A 39 -9.59 -16.97 -14.25
N VAL A 40 -8.44 -16.30 -14.14
CA VAL A 40 -7.13 -16.90 -14.45
C VAL A 40 -6.88 -18.14 -13.60
N ASN A 41 -7.09 -18.05 -12.29
CA ASN A 41 -6.92 -19.18 -11.37
C ASN A 41 -7.87 -20.34 -11.71
N SER A 42 -9.11 -20.04 -12.11
CA SER A 42 -10.10 -21.04 -12.55
C SER A 42 -9.66 -21.73 -13.83
N ILE A 43 -9.19 -20.99 -14.83
CA ILE A 43 -8.66 -21.54 -16.08
C ILE A 43 -7.45 -22.42 -15.78
N LEU A 44 -6.40 -21.88 -15.15
CA LEU A 44 -5.18 -22.64 -14.87
C LEU A 44 -5.43 -23.84 -13.95
N GLY A 45 -6.38 -23.73 -13.01
CA GLY A 45 -6.84 -24.83 -12.16
C GLY A 45 -7.44 -25.98 -12.97
N LYS A 46 -8.34 -25.69 -13.92
CA LYS A 46 -8.94 -26.71 -14.81
C LYS A 46 -7.90 -27.45 -15.66
N TRP A 47 -6.82 -26.78 -16.04
CA TRP A 47 -5.73 -27.34 -16.82
C TRP A 47 -4.58 -27.91 -15.97
N MET A 48 -4.72 -27.95 -14.65
CA MET A 48 -3.68 -28.40 -13.69
C MET A 48 -2.35 -27.63 -13.81
N MET A 49 -2.41 -26.37 -14.24
CA MET A 49 -1.25 -25.49 -14.44
C MET A 49 -1.09 -24.43 -13.36
N LEU A 50 -1.99 -24.36 -12.38
CA LEU A 50 -1.98 -23.31 -11.35
C LEU A 50 -0.64 -23.23 -10.58
N THR A 51 -0.01 -24.37 -10.35
CA THR A 51 1.29 -24.47 -9.65
C THR A 51 2.44 -23.81 -10.40
N ILE A 52 2.30 -23.52 -11.69
CA ILE A 52 3.31 -22.82 -12.49
C ILE A 52 3.45 -21.35 -12.09
N LEU A 53 2.42 -20.78 -11.43
CA LEU A 53 2.46 -19.42 -10.90
C LEU A 53 3.17 -19.33 -9.53
N ASP A 54 3.39 -20.46 -8.85
CA ASP A 54 3.97 -20.46 -7.51
C ASP A 54 5.50 -20.46 -7.57
N SER A 55 6.10 -19.32 -7.21
CA SER A 55 7.55 -19.14 -7.14
C SER A 55 8.21 -19.96 -6.04
N LYS A 56 7.45 -20.45 -5.04
CA LYS A 56 7.96 -21.20 -3.89
C LYS A 56 8.11 -22.69 -4.15
N ILE A 57 7.52 -23.22 -5.23
CA ILE A 57 7.65 -24.64 -5.56
C ILE A 57 9.08 -24.90 -6.07
N PRO A 58 9.84 -25.81 -5.43
CA PRO A 58 11.21 -26.09 -5.83
C PRO A 58 11.28 -26.56 -7.29
N ARG A 59 12.06 -25.84 -8.10
CA ARG A 59 12.20 -26.15 -9.52
C ARG A 59 13.10 -27.36 -9.71
N SER A 60 12.82 -28.10 -10.77
CA SER A 60 13.68 -29.21 -11.22
C SER A 60 15.11 -28.71 -11.45
N GLN A 61 16.11 -29.48 -10.98
CA GLN A 61 17.52 -29.11 -11.13
C GLN A 61 17.86 -28.81 -12.60
N PRO A 62 18.72 -27.79 -12.87
CA PRO A 62 19.16 -27.47 -14.22
C PRO A 62 19.76 -28.71 -14.92
N GLY A 63 19.40 -28.93 -16.18
CA GLY A 63 19.98 -29.99 -17.01
C GLY A 63 19.17 -31.28 -17.12
N ASN A 64 18.07 -31.44 -16.37
CA ASN A 64 17.14 -32.55 -16.59
C ASN A 64 16.02 -32.20 -17.60
N ASN A 65 15.45 -33.21 -18.25
CA ASN A 65 14.37 -33.02 -19.23
C ASN A 65 13.12 -32.36 -18.60
N GLY A 66 12.88 -32.61 -17.31
CA GLY A 66 11.77 -32.00 -16.56
C GLY A 66 11.89 -30.48 -16.42
N SER A 67 13.10 -29.96 -16.23
CA SER A 67 13.41 -28.53 -16.14
C SER A 67 13.15 -27.82 -17.47
N LYS A 68 13.57 -28.44 -18.58
CA LYS A 68 13.30 -27.92 -19.92
C LYS A 68 11.80 -27.91 -20.22
N ALA A 69 11.07 -28.99 -19.92
CA ALA A 69 9.63 -29.07 -20.12
C ALA A 69 8.89 -28.03 -19.26
N TRP A 70 9.20 -27.94 -17.97
CA TRP A 70 8.61 -26.96 -17.07
C TRP A 70 8.86 -25.53 -17.54
N SER A 71 10.10 -25.17 -17.90
CA SER A 71 10.43 -23.83 -18.39
C SER A 71 9.69 -23.49 -19.69
N THR A 72 9.43 -24.49 -20.54
CA THR A 72 8.68 -24.31 -21.78
C THR A 72 7.21 -23.99 -21.47
N VAL A 73 6.56 -24.79 -20.62
CA VAL A 73 5.17 -24.56 -20.22
C VAL A 73 5.04 -23.23 -19.46
N SER A 74 5.98 -22.93 -18.56
CA SER A 74 5.98 -21.67 -17.80
C SER A 74 6.09 -20.45 -18.71
N ARG A 75 6.92 -20.48 -19.75
CA ARG A 75 6.98 -19.39 -20.74
C ARG A 75 5.70 -19.27 -21.55
N SER A 76 5.09 -20.39 -21.95
CA SER A 76 3.83 -20.35 -22.68
C SER A 76 2.68 -19.79 -21.83
N VAL A 77 2.62 -20.14 -20.54
CA VAL A 77 1.65 -19.55 -19.61
C VAL A 77 1.96 -18.06 -19.39
N GLY A 78 3.23 -17.67 -19.28
CA GLY A 78 3.63 -16.26 -19.20
C GLY A 78 3.20 -15.44 -20.42
N ALA A 79 3.40 -15.97 -21.63
CA ALA A 79 2.92 -15.35 -22.87
C ALA A 79 1.39 -15.25 -22.89
N TRP A 80 0.68 -16.31 -22.48
CA TRP A 80 -0.76 -16.26 -22.35
C TRP A 80 -1.23 -15.21 -21.34
N LEU A 81 -0.58 -15.07 -20.17
CA LEU A 81 -0.90 -14.01 -19.20
C LEU A 81 -0.77 -12.62 -19.83
N ARG A 82 0.31 -12.36 -20.58
CA ARG A 82 0.53 -11.09 -21.30
C ARG A 82 -0.57 -10.80 -22.33
N GLU A 83 -1.08 -11.82 -23.03
CA GLU A 83 -2.18 -11.66 -24.00
C GLU A 83 -3.54 -11.35 -23.33
N ASN A 84 -3.67 -11.61 -22.03
CA ASN A 84 -4.91 -11.42 -21.27
C ASN A 84 -4.90 -10.16 -20.38
N VAL A 85 -3.90 -9.30 -20.54
CA VAL A 85 -3.85 -7.94 -19.95
C VAL A 85 -3.85 -6.89 -21.06
N SER A 86 -4.13 -5.63 -20.71
CA SER A 86 -4.09 -4.50 -21.66
C SER A 86 -2.68 -4.27 -22.21
N LYS A 87 -2.57 -3.54 -23.32
CA LYS A 87 -1.28 -3.22 -23.93
C LYS A 87 -0.42 -2.36 -23.01
N GLU A 88 -1.06 -1.45 -22.30
CA GLU A 88 -0.43 -0.55 -21.33
C GLU A 88 0.22 -1.37 -20.21
N ILE A 89 -0.52 -2.30 -19.60
CA ILE A 89 0.01 -3.19 -18.56
C ILE A 89 1.10 -4.09 -19.16
N SER A 90 0.84 -4.73 -20.29
CA SER A 90 1.79 -5.63 -20.95
C SER A 90 3.13 -4.96 -21.26
N SER A 91 3.15 -3.67 -21.61
CA SER A 91 4.39 -2.93 -21.90
C SER A 91 5.24 -2.68 -20.66
N GLY A 92 4.64 -2.66 -19.47
CA GLY A 92 5.35 -2.54 -18.19
C GLY A 92 5.86 -3.88 -17.65
N LEU A 93 5.57 -5.01 -18.31
CA LEU A 93 6.00 -6.35 -17.89
C LEU A 93 7.30 -6.80 -18.57
N ASP A 94 7.97 -5.91 -19.29
CA ASP A 94 9.17 -6.24 -20.07
C ASP A 94 10.38 -6.58 -19.19
N GLU A 95 11.26 -7.40 -19.78
CA GLU A 95 12.28 -8.21 -19.13
C GLU A 95 13.50 -7.37 -18.71
N GLU A 96 13.95 -7.52 -17.47
CA GLU A 96 15.34 -7.26 -17.12
C GLU A 96 16.22 -8.26 -17.88
N ASP A 97 17.19 -7.77 -18.63
CA ASP A 97 18.28 -8.54 -19.25
C ASP A 97 17.92 -9.50 -20.40
N GLY A 98 16.75 -9.35 -21.04
CA GLY A 98 16.41 -10.06 -22.29
C GLY A 98 16.26 -11.58 -22.16
N THR A 99 16.06 -12.08 -20.93
CA THR A 99 15.72 -13.48 -20.68
C THR A 99 14.20 -13.64 -20.62
N PRO A 100 13.60 -14.55 -21.42
CA PRO A 100 12.16 -14.76 -21.45
C PRO A 100 11.56 -15.01 -20.07
N ALA A 101 10.74 -14.09 -19.58
CA ALA A 101 10.14 -14.16 -18.26
C ALA A 101 9.25 -15.40 -18.11
N LEU A 102 9.35 -16.05 -16.95
CA LEU A 102 8.55 -17.20 -16.56
C LEU A 102 7.19 -16.74 -16.04
N ALA A 103 6.20 -17.63 -16.04
CA ALA A 103 4.83 -17.29 -15.67
C ALA A 103 4.69 -16.65 -14.28
N HIS A 104 5.41 -17.17 -13.28
CA HIS A 104 5.38 -16.62 -11.91
C HIS A 104 5.96 -15.19 -11.83
N GLU A 105 6.99 -14.86 -12.62
CA GLU A 105 7.56 -13.50 -12.70
C GLU A 105 6.54 -12.54 -13.32
N ILE A 106 5.91 -12.94 -14.42
CA ILE A 106 4.83 -12.17 -15.06
C ILE A 106 3.67 -11.96 -14.09
N TRP A 107 3.25 -13.02 -13.40
CA TRP A 107 2.18 -12.99 -12.43
C TRP A 107 2.46 -12.04 -11.26
N ASP A 108 3.66 -12.13 -10.66
CA ASP A 108 4.06 -11.27 -9.55
C ASP A 108 4.18 -9.81 -10.00
N ASN A 109 4.65 -9.54 -11.22
CA ASN A 109 4.70 -8.20 -11.79
C ASN A 109 3.31 -7.61 -12.03
N ILE A 110 2.38 -8.38 -12.63
CA ILE A 110 0.98 -7.94 -12.79
C ILE A 110 0.37 -7.63 -11.42
N ARG A 111 0.53 -8.54 -10.46
CA ARG A 111 0.04 -8.36 -9.09
C ARG A 111 0.61 -7.10 -8.44
N LYS A 112 1.92 -6.85 -8.59
CA LYS A 112 2.57 -5.67 -8.04
C LYS A 112 2.00 -4.39 -8.66
N GLN A 113 1.93 -4.32 -9.99
CA GLN A 113 1.36 -3.17 -10.69
C GLN A 113 -0.09 -2.93 -10.27
N MET A 114 -0.94 -3.95 -10.25
CA MET A 114 -2.34 -3.77 -9.88
C MET A 114 -2.55 -3.42 -8.40
N LYS A 115 -1.68 -3.90 -7.50
CA LYS A 115 -1.74 -3.56 -6.07
C LYS A 115 -1.19 -2.18 -5.73
N GLU A 116 -0.21 -1.68 -6.49
CA GLU A 116 0.26 -0.30 -6.35
C GLU A 116 -0.80 0.71 -6.79
N TYR A 117 -1.73 0.32 -7.67
CA TYR A 117 -2.82 1.17 -8.17
C TYR A 117 -4.21 0.81 -7.61
N SER A 118 -4.32 -0.07 -6.61
CA SER A 118 -5.63 -0.56 -6.16
C SER A 118 -6.41 0.51 -5.38
N PRO A 119 -7.60 0.94 -5.84
CA PRO A 119 -8.47 1.81 -5.08
C PRO A 119 -8.98 1.17 -3.78
N HIS A 120 -8.77 -0.14 -3.56
CA HIS A 120 -9.05 -0.77 -2.27
C HIS A 120 -8.11 -0.30 -1.17
N LYS A 121 -6.85 0.01 -1.47
CA LYS A 121 -5.91 0.52 -0.47
C LYS A 121 -6.31 1.95 -0.06
N ASP A 122 -6.70 2.74 -1.04
CA ASP A 122 -7.26 4.07 -0.88
C ASP A 122 -8.58 4.05 -0.10
N LEU A 123 -9.47 3.12 -0.44
CA LEU A 123 -10.75 2.91 0.25
C LEU A 123 -10.54 2.41 1.68
N GLU A 124 -9.57 1.54 1.94
CA GLU A 124 -9.23 1.07 3.29
C GLU A 124 -8.60 2.18 4.14
N ILE A 125 -7.69 2.97 3.58
CA ILE A 125 -7.11 4.12 4.27
C ILE A 125 -8.21 5.15 4.52
N TRP A 126 -9.06 5.45 3.54
CA TRP A 126 -10.18 6.38 3.69
C TRP A 126 -11.21 5.88 4.69
N LYS A 127 -11.61 4.60 4.62
CA LYS A 127 -12.59 4.01 5.54
C LYS A 127 -12.03 3.98 6.96
N SER A 128 -10.80 3.52 7.13
CA SER A 128 -10.14 3.54 8.43
C SER A 128 -9.91 4.95 8.96
N TYR A 129 -9.73 5.96 8.09
CA TYR A 129 -9.69 7.36 8.47
C TYR A 129 -11.08 7.86 8.86
N ALA A 130 -12.12 7.57 8.08
CA ALA A 130 -13.50 8.04 8.29
C ALA A 130 -14.11 7.47 9.57
N GLU A 131 -13.86 6.20 9.87
CA GLU A 131 -14.41 5.48 11.01
C GLU A 131 -13.66 5.72 12.32
N MET A 132 -12.52 6.42 12.32
CA MET A 132 -11.78 6.70 13.55
C MET A 132 -12.65 7.46 14.55
N THR A 133 -12.78 6.90 15.75
CA THR A 133 -13.36 7.61 16.88
C THR A 133 -12.33 7.79 18.00
N PRO A 134 -12.45 8.83 18.83
CA PRO A 134 -11.50 9.06 19.93
C PRO A 134 -11.49 7.93 20.95
N ASN A 135 -12.61 7.22 21.10
CA ASN A 135 -12.78 6.12 22.04
C ASN A 135 -12.01 4.86 21.63
N ASP A 136 -11.59 4.76 20.36
CA ASP A 136 -10.77 3.64 19.87
C ASP A 136 -9.30 3.75 20.32
N TYR A 137 -8.93 4.87 20.95
CA TYR A 137 -7.55 5.17 21.34
C TYR A 137 -7.43 5.40 22.86
N PRO A 138 -6.38 4.86 23.50
CA PRO A 138 -6.19 4.98 24.95
C PRO A 138 -5.85 6.41 25.39
N GLU A 139 -5.24 7.21 24.52
CA GLU A 139 -4.78 8.57 24.80
C GLU A 139 -5.17 9.53 23.66
N THR A 140 -5.55 10.76 24.00
CA THR A 140 -5.91 11.80 23.01
C THR A 140 -4.74 12.11 22.07
N SER A 141 -3.51 12.13 22.56
CA SER A 141 -2.30 12.33 21.75
C SER A 141 -2.10 11.22 20.71
N THR A 142 -2.45 9.98 21.05
CA THR A 142 -2.40 8.84 20.13
C THR A 142 -3.46 8.98 19.03
N PHE A 143 -4.70 9.35 19.39
CA PHE A 143 -5.76 9.64 18.41
C PHE A 143 -5.33 10.72 17.40
N VAL A 144 -4.82 11.86 17.91
CA VAL A 144 -4.39 12.98 17.06
C VAL A 144 -3.28 12.56 16.10
N ARG A 145 -2.27 11.81 16.58
CA ARG A 145 -1.19 11.30 15.74
C ARG A 145 -1.73 10.42 14.61
N GLU A 146 -2.63 9.49 14.92
CA GLU A 146 -3.18 8.56 13.93
C GLU A 146 -4.03 9.27 12.88
N VAL A 147 -4.81 10.28 13.28
CA VAL A 147 -5.60 11.11 12.35
C VAL A 147 -4.66 11.80 11.36
N LEU A 148 -3.56 12.37 11.85
CA LEU A 148 -2.58 13.08 11.04
C LEU A 148 -1.82 12.15 10.08
N MET A 149 -1.34 10.99 10.57
CA MET A 149 -0.66 10.01 9.71
C MET A 149 -1.56 9.53 8.57
N LYS A 150 -2.83 9.24 8.87
CA LYS A 150 -3.79 8.81 7.84
C LYS A 150 -4.15 9.93 6.88
N ALA A 151 -4.27 11.17 7.35
CA ALA A 151 -4.49 12.34 6.48
C ALA A 151 -3.32 12.58 5.51
N VAL A 152 -2.07 12.40 5.98
CA VAL A 152 -0.88 12.44 5.13
C VAL A 152 -0.94 11.34 4.07
N ALA A 153 -1.20 10.09 4.49
CA ALA A 153 -1.31 8.96 3.58
C ALA A 153 -2.39 9.17 2.50
N LEU A 154 -3.56 9.75 2.86
CA LEU A 154 -4.60 10.10 1.90
C LEU A 154 -4.14 11.16 0.90
N ASN A 155 -3.45 12.20 1.38
CA ASN A 155 -2.93 13.26 0.50
C ASN A 155 -1.84 12.74 -0.46
N GLU A 156 -0.96 11.84 -0.01
CA GLU A 156 0.03 11.16 -0.87
C GLU A 156 -0.65 10.34 -1.99
N GLN A 157 -1.82 9.75 -1.70
CA GLN A 157 -2.66 9.05 -2.67
C GLN A 157 -3.55 9.98 -3.52
N LYS A 158 -3.32 11.31 -3.47
CA LYS A 158 -4.12 12.34 -4.18
C LYS A 158 -5.60 12.39 -3.74
N ILE A 159 -5.93 11.83 -2.57
CA ILE A 159 -7.25 11.94 -1.94
C ILE A 159 -7.19 13.12 -0.98
N HIS A 160 -7.43 14.31 -1.53
CA HIS A 160 -7.25 15.55 -0.79
C HIS A 160 -8.16 15.65 0.44
N GLN A 161 -7.54 15.73 1.62
CA GLN A 161 -8.18 16.13 2.87
C GLN A 161 -7.85 17.59 3.15
N SER A 162 -8.88 18.42 3.33
CA SER A 162 -8.66 19.81 3.69
C SER A 162 -8.20 19.93 5.14
N THR A 163 -7.35 20.91 5.44
CA THR A 163 -6.95 21.28 6.80
C THR A 163 -8.14 21.44 7.73
N TYR A 164 -9.19 22.07 7.22
CA TYR A 164 -10.43 22.25 7.96
C TYR A 164 -11.06 20.91 8.38
N SER A 165 -11.12 19.93 7.47
CA SER A 165 -11.67 18.61 7.78
C SER A 165 -10.83 17.81 8.78
N ILE A 166 -9.50 17.91 8.68
CA ILE A 166 -8.55 17.27 9.60
C ILE A 166 -8.68 17.88 11.00
N LEU A 167 -8.73 19.21 11.09
CA LEU A 167 -8.85 19.92 12.37
C LEU A 167 -10.21 19.69 13.04
N LEU A 168 -11.31 19.61 12.28
CA LEU A 168 -12.61 19.22 12.81
C LEU A 168 -12.56 17.83 13.45
N LYS A 169 -11.93 16.87 12.78
CA LYS A 169 -11.82 15.51 13.30
C LYS A 169 -10.97 15.42 14.56
N ILE A 170 -9.90 16.22 14.63
CA ILE A 170 -9.09 16.38 15.84
C ILE A 170 -9.91 17.00 16.98
N LEU A 171 -10.68 18.05 16.69
CA LEU A 171 -11.55 18.72 17.68
C LEU A 171 -12.60 17.77 18.28
N ASP A 172 -13.19 16.90 17.46
CA ASP A 172 -14.14 15.88 17.90
C ASP A 172 -13.52 14.92 18.93
N GLY A 173 -12.19 14.69 18.85
CA GLY A 173 -11.47 13.85 19.81
C GLY A 173 -10.80 14.52 20.97
N LEU A 174 -10.84 15.84 21.05
CA LEU A 174 -10.42 16.54 22.25
C LEU A 174 -11.50 16.42 23.33
N SER A 175 -11.12 15.94 24.52
CA SER A 175 -12.03 15.87 25.67
C SER A 175 -12.35 17.29 26.21
N ALA A 176 -13.35 17.40 27.08
CA ALA A 176 -13.68 18.67 27.76
C ALA A 176 -12.55 19.19 28.66
N GLN A 177 -11.61 18.34 29.08
CA GLN A 177 -10.43 18.73 29.88
C GLN A 177 -9.36 19.46 29.05
N ASN A 178 -9.53 19.49 27.72
CA ASN A 178 -8.62 20.09 26.76
C ASN A 178 -9.17 21.43 26.21
N SER A 179 -9.89 22.20 27.04
CA SER A 179 -10.58 23.44 26.65
C SER A 179 -9.66 24.44 25.94
N ASP A 180 -8.47 24.68 26.49
CA ASP A 180 -7.51 25.65 25.95
C ASP A 180 -6.96 25.22 24.58
N GLN A 181 -6.88 23.89 24.36
CA GLN A 181 -6.42 23.32 23.09
C GLN A 181 -7.52 23.40 22.03
N LYS A 182 -8.78 23.15 22.42
CA LYS A 182 -9.92 23.36 21.52
C LYS A 182 -10.00 24.81 21.05
N GLU A 183 -9.86 25.76 21.97
CA GLU A 183 -9.93 27.19 21.64
C GLU A 183 -8.81 27.62 20.69
N ARG A 184 -7.57 27.12 20.88
CA ARG A 184 -6.47 27.37 19.95
C ARG A 184 -6.70 26.78 18.57
N ILE A 185 -7.16 25.52 18.48
CA ILE A 185 -7.45 24.89 17.19
C ILE A 185 -8.57 25.64 16.48
N LEU A 186 -9.61 26.08 17.21
CA LEU A 186 -10.66 26.94 16.65
C LEU A 186 -10.09 28.26 16.11
N ASN A 187 -9.19 28.92 16.84
CA ASN A 187 -8.51 30.12 16.36
C ASN A 187 -7.66 29.86 15.11
N THR A 188 -6.94 28.74 15.05
CA THR A 188 -6.20 28.31 13.84
C THR A 188 -7.15 28.06 12.67
N MET A 189 -8.30 27.43 12.90
CA MET A 189 -9.33 27.22 11.86
C MET A 189 -9.93 28.53 11.35
N GLU A 190 -10.16 29.51 12.23
CA GLU A 190 -10.66 30.83 11.85
C GLU A 190 -9.64 31.62 11.03
N GLN A 191 -8.36 31.56 11.40
CA GLN A 191 -7.27 32.20 10.65
C GLN A 191 -7.03 31.59 9.27
N ASN A 192 -7.42 30.32 9.09
CA ASN A 192 -7.22 29.56 7.85
C ASN A 192 -8.54 29.29 7.11
N ARG A 193 -9.59 30.07 7.39
CA ARG A 193 -10.94 29.89 6.82
C ARG A 193 -11.10 30.36 5.36
N GLY A 194 -10.00 30.73 4.71
CA GLY A 194 -9.96 31.16 3.31
C GLY A 194 -10.01 29.99 2.32
N PRO A 195 -10.40 30.23 1.05
CA PRO A 195 -10.41 29.21 -0.01
C PRO A 195 -9.01 28.85 -0.52
N GLU A 196 -7.95 29.27 0.17
CA GLU A 196 -6.57 29.09 -0.27
C GLU A 196 -6.16 27.63 -0.11
N ASP A 197 -5.57 27.07 -1.17
CA ASP A 197 -4.91 25.77 -1.18
C ASP A 197 -3.80 25.78 -0.12
N ILE A 198 -4.14 25.37 1.11
CA ILE A 198 -3.15 25.14 2.16
C ILE A 198 -2.30 23.97 1.68
N THR A 199 -1.03 24.25 1.38
CA THR A 199 -0.09 23.25 0.91
C THR A 199 0.11 22.16 1.97
N HIS A 200 0.45 20.96 1.50
CA HIS A 200 0.79 19.82 2.36
C HIS A 200 1.81 20.18 3.46
N ASP A 201 2.80 21.01 3.13
CA ASP A 201 3.85 21.44 4.06
C ASP A 201 3.29 22.26 5.23
N LYS A 202 2.33 23.16 4.95
CA LYS A 202 1.71 23.99 5.98
C LYS A 202 0.75 23.20 6.87
N LEU A 203 0.12 22.18 6.29
CA LEU A 203 -0.63 21.17 7.02
C LEU A 203 0.26 20.40 8.01
N GLN A 204 1.41 19.94 7.52
CA GLN A 204 2.39 19.22 8.33
C GLN A 204 2.96 20.10 9.45
N GLU A 205 3.19 21.39 9.19
CA GLU A 205 3.64 22.37 10.19
C GLU A 205 2.62 22.53 11.33
N ILE A 206 1.35 22.82 11.00
CA ILE A 206 0.26 22.96 12.00
C ILE A 206 0.08 21.66 12.78
N ALA A 207 0.12 20.51 12.09
CA ALA A 207 0.06 19.19 12.70
C ALA A 207 1.19 18.96 13.71
N ASN A 208 2.43 19.30 13.33
CA ASN A 208 3.61 19.14 14.18
C ASN A 208 3.54 20.07 15.41
N GLU A 209 3.05 21.29 15.27
CA GLU A 209 2.85 22.22 16.39
C GLU A 209 1.82 21.67 17.39
N ILE A 210 0.67 21.20 16.90
CA ILE A 210 -0.37 20.59 17.75
C ILE A 210 0.17 19.34 18.46
N ILE A 211 0.88 18.46 17.76
CA ILE A 211 1.48 17.25 18.35
C ILE A 211 2.50 17.63 19.43
N LYS A 212 3.39 18.59 19.15
CA LYS A 212 4.43 19.01 20.09
C LYS A 212 3.82 19.53 21.39
N GLU A 213 2.78 20.38 21.30
CA GLU A 213 2.11 20.92 22.48
C GLU A 213 1.35 19.84 23.28
N LEU A 214 0.73 18.87 22.60
CA LEU A 214 0.05 17.74 23.25
C LEU A 214 1.04 16.87 24.02
N LEU A 215 2.18 16.54 23.40
CA LEU A 215 3.23 15.74 24.03
C LEU A 215 3.87 16.47 25.20
N ASP A 216 4.16 17.76 25.09
CA ASP A 216 4.76 18.54 26.18
C ASP A 216 3.85 18.57 27.42
N LYS A 217 2.54 18.76 27.23
CA LYS A 217 1.55 18.74 28.33
C LYS A 217 1.34 17.35 28.91
N GLU A 218 1.32 16.31 28.09
CA GLU A 218 1.19 14.91 28.54
C GLU A 218 2.42 14.49 29.37
N ILE A 219 3.63 14.84 28.91
CA ILE A 219 4.87 14.63 29.66
C ILE A 219 4.85 15.40 30.99
N HIS A 220 4.39 16.65 30.99
CA HIS A 220 4.29 17.44 32.24
C HIS A 220 3.26 16.85 33.20
N ALA A 221 2.11 16.40 32.72
CA ALA A 221 1.08 15.76 33.53
C ALA A 221 1.54 14.41 34.11
N GLN A 222 2.23 13.58 33.32
CA GLN A 222 2.81 12.31 33.78
C GLN A 222 3.92 12.54 34.81
N THR A 223 4.79 13.54 34.58
CA THR A 223 5.86 13.93 35.52
C THR A 223 5.27 14.43 36.84
N ALA A 224 4.23 15.27 36.79
CA ALA A 224 3.55 15.76 38.00
C ALA A 224 2.92 14.60 38.81
N ARG A 225 2.26 13.65 38.16
CA ARG A 225 1.69 12.46 38.82
C ARG A 225 2.79 11.57 39.43
N LEU A 226 3.93 11.43 38.74
CA LEU A 226 5.07 10.67 39.24
C LEU A 226 5.69 11.34 40.48
N VAL A 227 5.86 12.66 40.45
CA VAL A 227 6.35 13.44 41.59
C VAL A 227 5.39 13.32 42.77
N GLU A 228 4.09 13.47 42.56
CA GLU A 228 3.08 13.35 43.62
C GLU A 228 3.08 11.94 44.24
N ARG A 229 3.16 10.89 43.41
CA ARG A 229 3.25 9.50 43.88
C ARG A 229 4.52 9.26 44.69
N THR A 230 5.64 9.82 44.24
CA THR A 230 6.94 9.71 44.95
C THR A 230 6.91 10.45 46.29
N MET A 231 6.29 11.64 46.33
CA MET A 231 6.10 12.40 47.57
C MET A 231 5.20 11.64 48.57
N ARG A 232 4.09 11.06 48.10
CA ARG A 232 3.20 10.25 48.96
C ARG A 232 3.91 9.01 49.52
N LEU A 233 4.72 8.33 48.71
CA LEU A 233 5.51 7.18 49.15
C LEU A 233 6.58 7.57 50.19
N ASN A 234 7.25 8.71 50.01
CA ASN A 234 8.24 9.21 50.97
C ASN A 234 7.62 9.67 52.30
N ILE A 235 6.41 10.24 52.26
CA ILE A 235 5.68 10.58 53.48
C ILE A 235 5.31 9.31 54.24
N LEU A 236 4.84 8.27 53.55
CA LEU A 236 4.46 6.99 54.18
C LEU A 236 5.66 6.23 54.75
N SER A 237 6.85 6.32 54.13
CA SER A 237 8.07 5.69 54.65
C SER A 237 8.70 6.44 55.83
N SER A 238 8.35 7.70 56.06
CA SER A 238 8.78 8.47 57.25
C SER A 238 8.01 8.15 58.54
N PHE A 239 6.97 7.31 58.47
CA PHE A 239 6.16 6.89 59.62
C PHE A 239 6.39 5.42 60.04
N THR A 240 7.42 4.77 59.50
CA THR A 240 7.89 3.41 59.86
C THR A 240 9.32 3.45 60.34
#